data_AF-A0A367LYK4-F1
#
_entry.id   AF-A0A367LYK4-F1
#
_cell.length_a   1.000
_cell.length_b   1.000
_cell.length_c   1.000
_cell.angle_alpha   90.00
_cell.angle_beta   90.00
_cell.angle_gamma   90.00
#
_symmetry.space_group_name_H-M   'P 1'
#
loop_
_entity.id
_entity.type
_entity.pdbx_description
1 polymer ?
#
loop_
_entity_poly.entity_id
_entity_poly.type
_entity_poly.pdbx_seq_one_letter_code
_entity_poly.pdbx_strand_id
1 'polypeptide(L)'
;MAKRHLTRRQSWRIEKIQEERAARAARRESRAVEELEGGDLGPEQTGQVIAHFGVQVEVESADGQVSRCHLRANLPALVTGDQVVWRAGNQG
;
A
#
# COMPACT_ATOMS: atom_id res chain seq x y z
N MET A 1 19.23 -18.97 -34.19
CA MET A 1 19.05 -19.37 -32.77
C MET A 1 18.37 -20.73 -32.74
N ALA A 2 19.08 -21.80 -32.37
CA ALA A 2 18.53 -23.15 -32.39
C ALA A 2 17.38 -23.28 -31.36
N LYS A 3 16.22 -23.77 -31.83
CA LYS A 3 15.04 -24.00 -30.98
C LYS A 3 15.40 -25.10 -29.98
N ARG A 4 15.43 -24.78 -28.69
CA ARG A 4 15.72 -25.77 -27.63
C ARG A 4 14.68 -26.89 -27.69
N HIS A 5 15.07 -28.08 -28.12
CA HIS A 5 14.24 -29.28 -28.05
C HIS A 5 14.13 -29.71 -26.58
N LEU A 6 13.12 -29.17 -25.89
CA LEU A 6 12.80 -29.51 -24.52
C LEU A 6 11.93 -30.77 -24.50
N THR A 7 12.38 -31.78 -23.77
CA THR A 7 11.53 -32.94 -23.46
C THR A 7 10.37 -32.52 -22.55
N ARG A 8 9.24 -33.24 -22.59
CA ARG A 8 8.04 -32.94 -21.79
C ARG A 8 8.34 -32.73 -20.30
N ARG A 9 9.26 -33.51 -19.73
CA ARG A 9 9.71 -33.37 -18.32
C ARG A 9 10.52 -32.09 -18.08
N GLN A 10 11.34 -31.66 -19.04
CA GLN A 10 12.13 -30.43 -18.92
C GLN A 10 11.23 -29.19 -19.03
N SER A 11 10.25 -29.19 -19.93
CA SER A 11 9.27 -28.10 -20.03
C SER A 11 8.48 -27.94 -18.73
N TRP A 12 7.97 -29.05 -18.17
CA TRP A 12 7.27 -29.02 -16.89
C TRP A 12 8.15 -28.52 -15.74
N ARG A 13 9.41 -28.92 -15.70
CA ARG A 13 10.36 -28.45 -14.68
C ARG A 13 10.66 -26.96 -14.82
N ILE A 14 10.78 -26.45 -16.05
CA ILE A 14 10.98 -25.02 -16.30
C ILE A 14 9.76 -24.23 -15.87
N GLU A 15 8.57 -24.68 -16.25
CA GLU A 15 7.29 -24.05 -15.88
C GLU A 15 7.14 -23.97 -14.36
N LYS A 16 7.33 -25.09 -13.65
CA LYS A 16 7.30 -25.13 -12.18
C LYS A 16 8.32 -24.19 -11.53
N ILE A 17 9.54 -24.11 -12.06
CA ILE A 17 10.58 -23.21 -11.52
C ILE A 17 10.22 -21.75 -11.77
N GLN A 18 9.67 -21.42 -12.94
CA GLN A 18 9.25 -20.06 -13.26
C GLN A 18 8.06 -19.63 -12.41
N GLU A 19 7.10 -20.53 -12.19
CA GLU A 19 5.95 -20.30 -11.31
C GLU A 19 6.38 -20.10 -9.85
N GLU A 20 7.28 -20.94 -9.33
CA GLU A 20 7.87 -20.73 -8.00
C GLU A 20 8.66 -19.42 -7.90
N ARG A 21 9.39 -19.04 -8.95
CA ARG A 21 10.13 -17.76 -8.98
C ARG A 21 9.19 -16.57 -9.00
N ALA A 22 8.13 -16.61 -9.80
CA ALA A 22 7.11 -15.57 -9.84
C ALA A 22 6.40 -15.44 -8.49
N ALA A 23 6.00 -16.56 -7.88
CA ALA A 23 5.38 -16.57 -6.55
C ALA A 23 6.32 -16.03 -5.47
N ARG A 24 7.63 -16.36 -5.52
CA ARG A 24 8.62 -15.79 -4.59
C ARG A 24 8.88 -14.31 -4.82
N ALA A 25 8.86 -13.84 -6.06
CA ALA A 25 9.01 -12.43 -6.39
C ALA A 25 7.83 -11.61 -5.86
N ALA A 26 6.60 -12.06 -6.13
CA ALA A 26 5.38 -11.41 -5.63
C ALA A 26 5.34 -11.33 -4.10
N ARG A 27 5.74 -12.41 -3.40
CA ARG A 27 5.83 -12.41 -1.93
C ARG A 27 6.90 -11.48 -1.37
N ARG A 28 8.00 -11.27 -2.11
CA ARG A 28 9.06 -10.34 -1.72
C ARG A 28 8.63 -8.90 -1.96
N GLU A 29 7.93 -8.64 -3.05
CA GLU A 29 7.35 -7.34 -3.35
C GLU A 29 6.31 -6.95 -2.30
N SER A 30 5.36 -7.84 -1.98
CA SER A 30 4.37 -7.59 -0.93
C SER A 30 5.01 -7.31 0.43
N ARG A 31 6.02 -8.11 0.80
CA ARG A 31 6.74 -7.93 2.07
C ARG A 31 7.60 -6.66 2.09
N ALA A 32 8.20 -6.28 0.97
CA ALA A 32 8.99 -5.06 0.87
C ALA A 32 8.09 -3.82 0.97
N VAL A 33 6.90 -3.85 0.36
CA VAL A 33 5.87 -2.82 0.53
C VAL A 33 5.45 -2.73 2.00
N GLU A 34 5.17 -3.85 2.64
CA GLU A 34 4.77 -3.93 4.05
C GLU A 34 5.86 -3.46 5.04
N GLU A 35 7.14 -3.79 4.80
CA GLU A 35 8.30 -3.33 5.58
C GLU A 35 8.61 -1.83 5.36
N LEU A 36 8.38 -1.30 4.15
CA LEU A 36 8.59 0.13 3.85
C LEU A 36 7.45 1.01 4.38
N GLU A 37 6.24 0.47 4.47
CA GLU A 37 5.05 1.22 4.83
C GLU A 37 4.81 1.39 6.33
N GLY A 38 5.59 0.71 7.19
CA GLY A 38 5.45 0.86 8.64
C GLY A 38 4.15 0.25 9.17
N GLY A 39 3.84 -0.98 8.74
CA GLY A 39 3.11 -2.02 9.47
C GLY A 39 1.62 -1.87 9.82
N ASP A 40 1.10 -0.67 10.12
CA ASP A 40 -0.25 -0.52 10.72
C ASP A 40 -1.18 0.46 9.98
N LEU A 41 -0.75 0.97 8.83
CA LEU A 41 -1.53 1.92 8.05
C LEU A 41 -1.94 1.30 6.71
N GLY A 42 -3.20 1.50 6.31
CA GLY A 42 -3.72 1.11 5.01
C GLY A 42 -3.11 1.92 3.85
N PRO A 43 -3.64 1.75 2.63
CA PRO A 43 -3.15 2.47 1.46
C PRO A 43 -3.33 3.98 1.60
N GLU A 44 -2.48 4.74 0.90
CA GLU A 44 -2.62 6.19 0.75
C GLU A 44 -3.90 6.55 0.00
N GLN A 45 -4.67 7.46 0.58
CA GLN A 45 -5.96 7.91 0.08
C GLN A 45 -6.00 9.44 0.11
N THR A 46 -6.71 10.02 -0.84
CA THR A 46 -7.02 11.45 -0.84
C THR A 46 -8.24 11.73 0.02
N GLY A 47 -8.25 12.84 0.72
CA GLY A 47 -9.41 13.30 1.49
C GLY A 47 -9.33 14.77 1.83
N GLN A 48 -10.42 15.31 2.36
CA GLN A 48 -10.53 16.71 2.77
C GLN A 48 -10.60 16.82 4.29
N VAL A 49 -9.85 17.76 4.87
CA VAL A 49 -9.93 18.07 6.30
C VAL A 49 -11.26 18.75 6.59
N ILE A 50 -12.12 18.14 7.40
CA ILE A 50 -13.42 18.69 7.79
C ILE A 50 -13.38 19.36 9.17
N ALA A 51 -12.50 18.91 10.05
CA ALA A 51 -12.33 19.50 11.38
C ALA A 51 -10.91 19.33 11.91
N HIS A 52 -10.43 20.32 12.67
CA HIS A 52 -9.08 20.34 13.24
C HIS A 52 -9.14 20.38 14.78
N PHE A 53 -8.54 19.38 15.43
CA PHE A 53 -8.55 19.18 16.88
C PHE A 53 -7.16 19.29 17.51
N GLY A 54 -6.32 20.18 16.97
CA GLY A 54 -4.97 20.44 17.48
C GLY A 54 -3.97 19.38 17.01
N VAL A 55 -3.92 18.23 17.68
CA VAL A 55 -3.00 17.12 17.34
C VAL A 55 -3.61 16.09 16.40
N GLN A 56 -4.92 16.14 16.23
CA GLN A 56 -5.70 15.27 15.37
C GLN A 56 -6.55 16.09 14.41
N VAL A 57 -6.87 15.51 13.27
CA VAL A 57 -7.77 16.07 12.26
C VAL A 57 -8.79 15.02 11.84
N GLU A 58 -10.00 15.46 11.52
CA GLU A 58 -10.97 14.61 10.84
C GLU A 58 -10.86 14.83 9.34
N VAL A 59 -10.72 13.73 8.62
CA VAL A 59 -10.58 13.71 7.17
C VAL A 59 -11.76 12.94 6.59
N GLU A 60 -12.44 13.54 5.63
CA GLU A 60 -13.47 12.89 4.83
C GLU A 60 -12.83 12.27 3.58
N SER A 61 -13.06 10.98 3.40
CA SER A 61 -12.69 10.23 2.19
C SER A 61 -13.56 10.64 1.00
N ALA A 62 -13.09 10.36 -0.22
CA ALA A 62 -13.92 10.43 -1.43
C ALA A 62 -15.23 9.62 -1.33
N ASP A 63 -15.25 8.56 -0.52
CA ASP A 63 -16.44 7.74 -0.26
C ASP A 63 -17.39 8.34 0.80
N GLY A 64 -17.11 9.55 1.31
CA GLY A 64 -17.87 10.22 2.37
C GLY A 64 -17.67 9.64 3.77
N GLN A 65 -16.70 8.72 3.95
CA GLN A 65 -16.33 8.20 5.26
C GLN A 65 -15.42 9.17 5.99
N VAL A 66 -15.77 9.49 7.23
CA VAL A 66 -14.97 10.36 8.10
C VAL A 66 -14.07 9.52 8.97
N SER A 67 -12.77 9.85 8.99
CA SER A 67 -11.77 9.18 9.81
C SER A 67 -10.96 10.18 10.62
N ARG A 68 -10.71 9.85 11.88
CA ARG A 68 -9.89 10.66 12.77
C ARG A 68 -8.42 10.27 12.61
N CYS A 69 -7.60 11.22 12.19
CA CYS A 69 -6.21 11.02 11.82
C CYS A 69 -5.27 11.79 12.74
N HIS A 70 -4.08 11.24 12.94
CA HIS A 70 -2.97 11.94 13.60
C HIS A 70 -2.12 12.69 12.57
N LEU A 71 -1.62 13.85 12.98
CA LEU A 71 -0.71 14.66 12.16
C LEU A 71 0.72 14.09 12.21
N ARG A 72 1.42 14.09 11.06
CA ARG A 72 2.87 13.86 11.03
C ARG A 72 3.59 15.11 11.53
N ALA A 73 4.67 14.93 12.30
CA ALA A 73 5.45 16.04 12.87
C ALA A 73 6.03 17.02 11.83
N ASN A 74 6.24 16.55 10.60
CA ASN A 74 6.87 17.33 9.53
C ASN A 74 5.85 18.09 8.64
N LEU A 75 4.56 18.06 8.98
CA LEU A 75 3.53 18.75 8.21
C LEU A 75 3.43 20.23 8.60
N PRO A 76 3.16 21.12 7.64
CA PRO A 76 2.74 22.49 7.94
C PRO A 76 1.38 22.50 8.64
N ALA A 77 0.99 23.65 9.20
CA ALA A 77 -0.33 23.80 9.80
C ALA A 77 -1.44 23.51 8.77
N LEU A 78 -2.36 22.61 9.13
CA LEU A 78 -3.52 22.28 8.31
C LEU A 78 -4.74 23.07 8.77
N VAL A 79 -5.60 23.41 7.82
CA VAL A 79 -6.88 24.08 8.08
C VAL A 79 -8.04 23.26 7.51
N THR A 80 -9.25 23.54 8.01
CA THR A 80 -10.47 22.97 7.43
C THR A 80 -10.59 23.38 5.96
N GLY A 81 -10.88 22.42 5.10
CA GLY A 81 -10.97 22.58 3.65
C GLY A 81 -9.74 22.13 2.89
N ASP A 82 -8.61 21.89 3.57
CA ASP A 82 -7.39 21.40 2.92
C ASP A 82 -7.57 20.01 2.33
N GLN A 83 -7.05 19.82 1.11
CA GLN A 83 -6.95 18.52 0.46
C GLN A 83 -5.65 17.84 0.88
N VAL A 84 -5.75 16.64 1.44
CA VAL A 84 -4.64 15.92 2.05
C VAL A 84 -4.56 14.49 1.54
N VAL A 85 -3.36 13.93 1.57
CA VAL A 85 -3.13 12.50 1.43
C VAL A 85 -2.97 11.91 2.83
N TRP A 86 -3.80 10.94 3.17
CA TRP A 86 -3.86 10.30 4.47
C TRP A 86 -3.87 8.79 4.31
N ARG A 87 -3.61 8.07 5.40
CA ARG A 87 -3.65 6.61 5.44
C ARG A 87 -4.54 6.20 6.61
N ALA A 88 -5.54 5.37 6.34
CA ALA A 88 -6.40 4.84 7.40
C ALA A 88 -5.57 3.98 8.35
N GLY A 89 -5.73 4.17 9.65
CA GLY A 89 -5.15 3.26 10.63
C GLY A 89 -5.88 1.93 10.59
N ASN A 90 -5.15 0.83 10.71
CA ASN A 90 -5.72 -0.49 10.94
C ASN A 90 -6.20 -0.56 12.40
N GLN A 91 -7.25 0.18 12.75
CA GLN A 91 -7.88 0.07 14.06
C GLN A 91 -8.66 -1.24 14.12
N GLY A 92 -8.06 -2.25 14.76
CA GLY A 92 -8.78 -3.30 15.48
C GLY A 92 -9.20 -2.79 16.85
#